data_AF-A0A1E1XL72-F1
#
_entry.id   AF-A0A1E1XL72-F1
#
_cell.length_a   1.000
_cell.length_b   1.000
_cell.length_c   1.000
_cell.angle_alpha   90.00
_cell.angle_beta   90.00
_cell.angle_gamma   90.00
#
_symmetry.space_group_name_H-M   'P 1'
#
loop_
_entity.id
_entity.type
_entity.pdbx_description
1 polymer ?
#
loop_
_entity_poly.entity_id
_entity_poly.type
_entity_poly.pdbx_seq_one_letter_code
_entity_poly.pdbx_strand_id
1 'polypeptide(L)'
;VAYVSGVAPRVRRCLVRLPKQATVGHLVRALVGQLGDEEGEPPPSMALAEMGDNGRVFHRVLDEGLAVRCIGEGGREVFAFALGPCQLEEEEEAPPLPAAPPRGGSWHSCAICLEDVADEQLHVHPSCQCLLCHSCLEISCKHYGSDSLVCPQCNLPVKADDEFVPLSRMNRRSRLVTVPLVFCQEGSQPWRLPALLRVPCHCHTSTLYAAAAVHLSPGTCYTLALVDAGSQQCSRCAPSLCCGGCEVARAGWVSLQPGDCLALRCHEAPPPEAQAWPPPSPPRPPLSLQSCLRAFTESETLDEPWFCPVCCCSQRARKSLSIWRPPDTLMVYLKRFVFQELSGGGSKVDELVEFPLEGLDLGPLVSGPCCTPLLYDLHAYICHSGGVNCGHYTAYTRHWTTGEWYHCNDESVTRQPPRDQAQAYILFYQRRNTATSSVMVHWPKGLYPKGVD
;
A
#
# COMPACT_ATOMS: atom_id res chain seq x y z
N VAL A 1 -20.03 1.31 10.16
CA VAL A 1 -19.31 2.14 9.16
C VAL A 1 -19.60 3.60 9.46
N ALA A 2 -18.60 4.48 9.45
CA ALA A 2 -18.78 5.92 9.62
C ALA A 2 -18.94 6.58 8.23
N TYR A 3 -20.11 7.09 7.91
CA TYR A 3 -20.40 7.80 6.66
C TYR A 3 -20.07 9.29 6.79
N VAL A 4 -19.33 9.80 5.81
CA VAL A 4 -18.89 11.20 5.69
C VAL A 4 -19.50 11.79 4.44
N SER A 5 -20.37 12.81 4.62
CA SER A 5 -20.95 13.56 3.50
C SER A 5 -19.93 14.51 2.87
N GLY A 6 -20.01 14.72 1.55
CA GLY A 6 -18.97 15.41 0.79
C GLY A 6 -18.83 16.92 1.06
N VAL A 7 -19.91 17.62 1.43
CA VAL A 7 -19.93 19.09 1.51
C VAL A 7 -19.94 19.62 2.94
N ALA A 8 -20.52 18.87 3.89
CA ALA A 8 -20.50 19.19 5.32
C ALA A 8 -20.09 17.94 6.12
N PRO A 9 -19.07 17.99 6.99
CA PRO A 9 -18.56 16.80 7.69
C PRO A 9 -19.49 16.42 8.86
N ARG A 10 -20.74 16.02 8.56
CA ARG A 10 -21.58 15.29 9.49
C ARG A 10 -21.22 13.81 9.37
N VAL A 11 -20.71 13.25 10.45
CA VAL A 11 -20.43 11.81 10.53
C VAL A 11 -21.70 11.09 10.99
N ARG A 12 -22.23 10.21 10.15
CA ARG A 12 -23.32 9.28 10.51
C ARG A 12 -22.74 7.89 10.73
N ARG A 13 -23.15 7.19 11.79
CA ARG A 13 -22.74 5.79 12.02
C ARG A 13 -23.84 4.85 11.53
N CYS A 14 -23.52 4.05 10.53
CA CYS A 14 -24.42 3.05 9.96
C CYS A 14 -24.06 1.66 10.48
N LEU A 15 -25.07 0.91 10.92
CA LEU A 15 -24.96 -0.50 11.28
C LEU A 15 -25.44 -1.36 10.10
N VAL A 16 -24.52 -2.12 9.52
CA VAL A 16 -24.82 -3.02 8.41
C VAL A 16 -24.54 -4.46 8.85
N ARG A 17 -25.50 -5.36 8.60
CA ARG A 17 -25.34 -6.79 8.84
C ARG A 17 -25.10 -7.49 7.50
N LEU A 18 -23.94 -8.11 7.37
CA LEU A 18 -23.55 -8.85 6.16
C LEU A 18 -23.02 -10.23 6.54
N PRO A 19 -23.14 -11.23 5.66
CA PRO A 19 -22.45 -12.50 5.82
C PRO A 19 -20.93 -12.28 5.81
N LYS A 20 -20.17 -13.14 6.49
CA LYS A 20 -18.69 -13.06 6.53
C LYS A 20 -18.02 -13.15 5.15
N GLN A 21 -18.73 -13.68 4.16
CA GLN A 21 -18.27 -13.82 2.77
C GLN A 21 -18.65 -12.61 1.90
N ALA A 22 -19.37 -11.63 2.44
CA ALA A 22 -19.67 -10.42 1.71
C ALA A 22 -18.37 -9.69 1.33
N THR A 23 -18.41 -9.03 0.19
CA THR A 23 -17.33 -8.14 -0.27
C THR A 23 -17.63 -6.69 0.10
N VAL A 24 -16.62 -5.84 0.03
CA VAL A 24 -16.74 -4.39 0.20
C VAL A 24 -17.81 -3.82 -0.74
N GLY A 25 -17.94 -4.30 -1.98
CA GLY A 25 -19.02 -3.91 -2.89
C GLY A 25 -20.42 -4.27 -2.38
N HIS A 26 -20.58 -5.42 -1.69
CA HIS A 26 -21.84 -5.74 -1.01
C HIS A 26 -22.13 -4.76 0.14
N LEU A 27 -21.09 -4.35 0.87
CA LEU A 27 -21.20 -3.34 1.92
C LEU A 27 -21.57 -1.97 1.38
N VAL A 28 -20.96 -1.53 0.27
CA VAL A 28 -21.34 -0.30 -0.44
C VAL A 28 -22.81 -0.35 -0.83
N ARG A 29 -23.26 -1.41 -1.51
CA ARG A 29 -24.68 -1.56 -1.92
C ARG A 29 -25.64 -1.50 -0.74
N ALA A 30 -25.30 -2.14 0.37
CA ALA A 30 -26.14 -2.12 1.57
C ALA A 30 -26.20 -0.73 2.23
N LEU A 31 -25.08 0.01 2.25
CA LEU A 31 -25.04 1.38 2.76
C LEU A 31 -25.82 2.35 1.87
N VAL A 32 -25.65 2.24 0.56
CA VAL A 32 -26.40 3.00 -0.47
C VAL A 32 -27.90 2.80 -0.28
N GLY A 33 -28.37 1.56 -0.13
CA GLY A 33 -29.78 1.27 0.15
C GLY A 33 -30.27 1.93 1.45
N GLN A 34 -29.55 1.75 2.56
CA GLN A 34 -29.91 2.34 3.86
C GLN A 34 -29.97 3.88 3.84
N LEU A 35 -29.07 4.53 3.10
CA LEU A 35 -29.01 6.00 3.01
C LEU A 35 -30.04 6.57 2.03
N GLY A 36 -30.30 5.87 0.92
CA GLY A 36 -31.29 6.28 -0.09
C GLY A 36 -32.73 6.21 0.40
N ASP A 37 -33.06 5.22 1.24
CA ASP A 37 -34.39 5.07 1.86
C ASP A 37 -34.73 6.23 2.82
N GLU A 38 -33.73 6.96 3.33
CA GLU A 38 -33.91 8.07 4.27
C GLU A 38 -33.93 9.47 3.63
N GLU A 39 -33.27 9.67 2.47
CA GLU A 39 -33.04 11.02 1.90
C GLU A 39 -33.83 11.32 0.60
N GLY A 40 -34.51 10.35 -0.01
CA GLY A 40 -35.42 10.59 -1.15
C GLY A 40 -34.74 10.98 -2.48
N GLU A 41 -33.41 11.09 -2.51
CA GLU A 41 -32.57 11.25 -3.70
C GLU A 41 -31.65 10.03 -3.90
N PRO A 42 -31.23 9.70 -5.13
CA PRO A 42 -30.28 8.63 -5.35
C PRO A 42 -28.96 8.95 -4.63
N PRO A 43 -28.45 8.05 -3.77
CA PRO A 43 -27.24 8.33 -3.00
C PRO A 43 -26.04 8.55 -3.93
N PRO A 44 -25.13 9.48 -3.60
CA PRO A 44 -23.94 9.72 -4.39
C PRO A 44 -23.07 8.44 -4.46
N SER A 45 -22.33 8.28 -5.56
CA SER A 45 -21.35 7.20 -5.66
C SER A 45 -20.42 7.23 -4.45
N MET A 46 -20.12 6.07 -3.87
CA MET A 46 -19.45 5.97 -2.58
C MET A 46 -18.19 5.10 -2.69
N ALA A 47 -17.14 5.49 -1.97
CA ALA A 47 -15.98 4.63 -1.75
C ALA A 47 -15.78 4.38 -0.26
N LEU A 48 -15.27 3.19 0.07
CA LEU A 48 -14.93 2.81 1.43
C LEU A 48 -13.42 2.96 1.64
N ALA A 49 -13.01 3.34 2.84
CA ALA A 49 -11.60 3.42 3.22
C ALA A 49 -11.38 3.00 4.68
N GLU A 50 -10.18 2.51 4.96
CA GLU A 50 -9.70 2.29 6.32
C GLU A 50 -8.95 3.50 6.84
N MET A 51 -9.29 3.92 8.07
CA MET A 51 -8.63 5.03 8.74
C MET A 51 -8.19 4.65 10.15
N GLY A 52 -7.04 5.17 10.54
CA GLY A 52 -6.45 5.04 11.87
C GLY A 52 -6.64 6.30 12.70
N ASP A 53 -6.27 6.21 13.99
CA ASP A 53 -6.29 7.32 14.95
C ASP A 53 -7.59 8.13 14.93
N ASN A 54 -8.73 7.43 15.11
CA ASN A 54 -10.08 8.03 15.13
C ASN A 54 -10.41 8.87 13.89
N GLY A 55 -9.83 8.46 12.76
CA GLY A 55 -10.01 9.10 11.47
C GLY A 55 -8.98 10.19 11.13
N ARG A 56 -7.89 10.31 11.88
CA ARG A 56 -6.79 11.25 11.60
C ARG A 56 -5.83 10.74 10.54
N VAL A 57 -5.66 9.42 10.43
CA VAL A 57 -4.68 8.81 9.53
C VAL A 57 -5.42 8.04 8.44
N PHE A 58 -5.18 8.40 7.19
CA PHE A 58 -5.76 7.68 6.05
C PHE A 58 -4.86 6.50 5.68
N HIS A 59 -5.36 5.25 5.77
CA HIS A 59 -4.55 4.08 5.42
C HIS A 59 -4.69 3.66 3.96
N ARG A 60 -5.92 3.36 3.52
CA ARG A 60 -6.17 2.86 2.16
C ARG A 60 -7.64 3.00 1.76
N VAL A 61 -7.87 3.18 0.46
CA VAL A 61 -9.17 2.93 -0.17
C VAL A 61 -9.38 1.41 -0.29
N LEU A 62 -10.60 0.96 -0.07
CA LEU A 62 -10.98 -0.45 -0.10
C LEU A 62 -11.56 -0.82 -1.47
N ASP A 63 -10.96 -1.83 -2.11
CA ASP A 63 -11.45 -2.40 -3.37
C ASP A 63 -12.79 -3.13 -3.16
N GLU A 64 -13.74 -2.97 -4.08
CA GLU A 64 -15.07 -3.60 -3.97
C GLU A 64 -15.03 -5.14 -3.95
N GLY A 65 -13.99 -5.75 -4.51
CA GLY A 65 -13.77 -7.19 -4.48
C GLY A 65 -13.25 -7.71 -3.14
N LEU A 66 -12.72 -6.84 -2.28
CA LEU A 66 -12.13 -7.25 -1.01
C LEU A 66 -13.19 -7.84 -0.06
N ALA A 67 -12.87 -8.93 0.64
CA ALA A 67 -13.78 -9.52 1.62
C ALA A 67 -13.95 -8.63 2.86
N VAL A 68 -15.19 -8.45 3.34
CA VAL A 68 -15.53 -7.64 4.53
C VAL A 68 -14.90 -8.20 5.81
N ARG A 69 -14.51 -9.47 5.84
CA ARG A 69 -13.78 -10.04 6.98
C ARG A 69 -12.34 -9.52 7.11
N CYS A 70 -11.78 -8.96 6.04
CA CYS A 70 -10.39 -8.49 5.96
C CYS A 70 -10.27 -6.96 6.15
N ILE A 71 -11.32 -6.30 6.65
CA ILE A 71 -11.34 -4.85 6.87
C ILE A 71 -11.57 -4.50 8.34
N GLY A 72 -11.01 -3.38 8.78
CA GLY A 72 -11.17 -2.89 10.16
C GLY A 72 -10.34 -3.65 11.22
N GLU A 73 -9.32 -4.38 10.76
CA GLU A 73 -8.33 -5.03 11.61
C GLU A 73 -7.32 -4.00 12.18
N GLY A 74 -6.63 -4.37 13.26
CA GLY A 74 -5.53 -3.56 13.81
C GLY A 74 -5.91 -2.17 14.33
N GLY A 75 -7.17 -1.93 14.72
CA GLY A 75 -7.59 -0.60 15.20
C GLY A 75 -8.09 0.35 14.12
N ARG A 76 -8.08 -0.08 12.85
CA ARG A 76 -8.63 0.71 11.75
C ARG A 76 -10.15 0.71 11.79
N GLU A 77 -10.72 1.88 11.56
CA GLU A 77 -12.15 2.06 11.38
C GLU A 77 -12.48 2.17 9.89
N VAL A 78 -13.64 1.64 9.51
CA VAL A 78 -14.13 1.70 8.13
C VAL A 78 -15.00 2.93 7.97
N PHE A 79 -14.57 3.81 7.08
CA PHE A 79 -15.26 5.03 6.68
C PHE A 79 -15.83 4.88 5.27
N ALA A 80 -16.99 5.51 5.07
CA ALA A 80 -17.67 5.63 3.79
C ALA A 80 -17.66 7.09 3.36
N PHE A 81 -17.13 7.36 2.18
CA PHE A 81 -17.01 8.70 1.62
C PHE A 81 -17.93 8.84 0.42
N ALA A 82 -18.79 9.86 0.46
CA ALA A 82 -19.45 10.32 -0.76
C ALA A 82 -18.40 10.85 -1.73
N LEU A 83 -18.37 10.30 -2.94
CA LEU A 83 -17.61 10.84 -4.04
C LEU A 83 -18.44 11.95 -4.67
N GLY A 84 -17.85 13.13 -4.87
CA GLY A 84 -18.51 14.23 -5.55
C GLY A 84 -18.93 13.85 -6.98
N PRO A 85 -19.88 14.59 -7.59
CA PRO A 85 -20.23 14.39 -8.99
C PRO A 85 -18.96 14.53 -9.83
N CYS A 86 -18.62 13.49 -10.57
CA CYS A 86 -17.55 13.57 -11.56
C CYS A 86 -18.09 14.45 -12.69
N GLN A 87 -17.77 15.75 -12.66
CA GLN A 87 -18.03 16.65 -13.78
C GLN A 87 -17.09 16.24 -14.91
N LEU A 88 -17.45 15.18 -15.62
CA LEU A 88 -16.95 14.90 -16.96
C LEU A 88 -17.62 15.91 -17.87
N GLU A 89 -17.13 17.14 -17.89
CA GLU A 89 -17.30 17.94 -19.10
C GLU A 89 -16.49 17.20 -20.17
N GLU A 90 -17.15 16.84 -21.27
CA GLU A 90 -16.49 16.40 -22.49
C GLU A 90 -15.66 17.58 -23.04
N GLU A 91 -14.56 17.90 -22.39
CA GLU A 91 -13.61 18.89 -22.88
C GLU A 91 -12.49 18.22 -23.68
N GLU A 92 -12.12 18.92 -24.75
CA GLU A 92 -11.27 18.54 -25.87
C GLU A 92 -10.27 17.41 -25.63
N GLU A 93 -10.23 16.50 -26.60
CA GLU A 93 -9.14 15.56 -26.83
C GLU A 93 -7.81 16.27 -26.52
N ALA A 94 -7.11 15.82 -25.47
CA ALA A 94 -5.85 16.43 -25.05
C ALA A 94 -4.97 16.57 -26.31
N PRO A 95 -4.42 17.77 -26.59
CA PRO A 95 -3.63 17.95 -27.79
C PRO A 95 -2.53 16.88 -27.80
N PRO A 96 -2.28 16.20 -28.93
CA PRO A 96 -1.17 15.27 -29.01
C PRO A 96 0.06 16.03 -28.52
N LEU A 97 0.76 15.43 -27.55
CA LEU A 97 1.96 16.02 -26.94
C LEU A 97 2.78 16.69 -28.05
N PRO A 98 3.05 18.01 -27.99
CA PRO A 98 3.95 18.60 -28.96
C PRO A 98 5.25 17.82 -28.86
N ALA A 99 5.78 17.38 -30.01
CA ALA A 99 7.04 16.66 -30.08
C ALA A 99 8.07 17.46 -29.27
N ALA A 100 8.36 16.98 -28.07
CA ALA A 100 9.32 17.62 -27.19
C ALA A 100 10.66 17.66 -27.95
N PRO A 101 11.46 18.74 -27.82
CA PRO A 101 12.83 18.68 -28.30
C PRO A 101 13.49 17.45 -27.66
N PRO A 102 14.36 16.71 -28.36
CA PRO A 102 14.88 15.43 -27.89
C PRO A 102 15.68 15.67 -26.61
N ARG A 103 15.01 15.47 -25.48
CA ARG A 103 15.58 15.46 -24.14
C ARG A 103 15.03 14.19 -23.51
N GLY A 104 15.87 13.15 -23.49
CA GLY A 104 15.70 11.86 -22.83
C GLY A 104 14.27 11.32 -22.73
N GLY A 105 13.92 10.34 -23.58
CA GLY A 105 12.61 9.67 -23.54
C GLY A 105 12.26 9.20 -22.12
N SER A 106 10.97 9.20 -21.78
CA SER A 106 10.49 8.57 -20.54
C SER A 106 10.90 7.11 -20.53
N TRP A 107 11.40 6.68 -19.37
CA TRP A 107 11.75 5.30 -19.08
C TRP A 107 10.71 4.74 -18.11
N HIS A 108 10.21 3.54 -18.37
CA HIS A 108 9.37 2.82 -17.42
C HIS A 108 9.91 1.40 -17.27
N SER A 109 9.69 0.82 -16.09
CA SER A 109 10.18 -0.52 -15.80
C SER A 109 9.25 -1.59 -16.40
N CYS A 110 9.82 -2.60 -17.04
CA CYS A 110 9.06 -3.77 -17.48
C CYS A 110 8.61 -4.61 -16.28
N ALA A 111 7.35 -5.06 -16.27
CA ALA A 111 6.77 -5.86 -15.18
C ALA A 111 7.42 -7.26 -15.00
N ILE A 112 8.21 -7.73 -15.95
CA ILE A 112 8.90 -9.04 -15.87
C ILE A 112 10.38 -8.87 -15.54
N CYS A 113 11.16 -8.18 -16.39
CA CYS A 113 12.60 -8.03 -16.16
C CYS A 113 12.95 -6.92 -15.17
N LEU A 114 12.01 -6.04 -14.83
CA LEU A 114 12.20 -4.87 -13.96
C LEU A 114 13.26 -3.87 -14.46
N GLU A 115 13.76 -4.05 -15.68
CA GLU A 115 14.65 -3.10 -16.32
C GLU A 115 13.85 -1.87 -16.74
N ASP A 116 14.46 -0.69 -16.57
CA ASP A 116 13.95 0.55 -17.12
C ASP A 116 14.19 0.55 -18.63
N VAL A 117 13.11 0.70 -19.37
CA VAL A 117 13.12 0.66 -20.83
C VAL A 117 12.44 1.92 -21.36
N ALA A 118 12.99 2.49 -22.45
CA ALA A 118 12.36 3.60 -23.14
C ALA A 118 10.96 3.23 -23.64
N ASP A 119 10.03 4.20 -23.65
CA ASP A 119 8.63 4.01 -24.05
C ASP A 119 8.45 3.34 -25.43
N GLU A 120 9.38 3.58 -26.35
CA GLU A 120 9.36 3.03 -27.72
C GLU A 120 9.50 1.51 -27.75
N GLN A 121 10.07 0.91 -26.70
CA GLN A 121 10.34 -0.52 -26.58
C GLN A 121 9.35 -1.23 -25.63
N LEU A 122 8.39 -0.48 -25.07
CA LEU A 122 7.38 -1.00 -24.15
C LEU A 122 6.04 -1.20 -24.85
N HIS A 123 5.38 -2.29 -24.46
CA HIS A 123 4.01 -2.62 -24.81
C HIS A 123 3.17 -2.57 -23.55
N VAL A 124 1.93 -2.11 -23.69
CA VAL A 124 0.97 -1.99 -22.61
C VAL A 124 -0.24 -2.83 -22.90
N HIS A 125 -0.71 -3.57 -21.90
CA HIS A 125 -2.02 -4.22 -21.96
C HIS A 125 -3.10 -3.21 -21.54
N PRO A 126 -3.96 -2.70 -22.45
CA PRO A 126 -4.89 -1.61 -22.16
C PRO A 126 -5.85 -1.86 -21.01
N SER A 127 -6.16 -3.13 -20.73
CA SER A 127 -7.10 -3.55 -19.69
C SER A 127 -6.53 -3.37 -18.29
N CYS A 128 -5.22 -3.61 -18.09
CA CYS A 128 -4.59 -3.58 -16.75
C CYS A 128 -3.34 -2.70 -16.63
N GLN A 129 -2.92 -2.03 -17.71
CA GLN A 129 -1.70 -1.21 -17.82
C GLN A 129 -0.40 -1.98 -17.54
N CYS A 130 -0.41 -3.30 -17.72
CA CYS A 130 0.82 -4.09 -17.63
C CYS A 130 1.81 -3.64 -18.69
N LEU A 131 3.00 -3.19 -18.28
CA LEU A 131 4.08 -2.79 -19.18
C LEU A 131 5.06 -3.95 -19.38
N LEU A 132 5.20 -4.42 -20.61
CA LEU A 132 6.18 -5.44 -20.99
C LEU A 132 7.12 -4.88 -22.05
N CYS A 133 8.43 -5.05 -21.86
CA CYS A 133 9.36 -4.80 -22.95
C CYS A 133 9.17 -5.84 -24.05
N HIS A 134 9.52 -5.50 -25.29
CA HIS A 134 9.35 -6.39 -26.44
C HIS A 134 9.95 -7.78 -26.20
N SER A 135 11.16 -7.85 -25.63
CA SER A 135 11.83 -9.11 -25.30
C SER A 135 11.04 -9.97 -24.30
N CYS A 136 10.52 -9.36 -23.22
CA CYS A 136 9.74 -10.10 -22.21
C CYS A 136 8.39 -10.56 -22.74
N LEU A 137 7.76 -9.78 -23.63
CA LEU A 137 6.52 -10.17 -24.31
C LEU A 137 6.75 -11.40 -25.20
N GLU A 138 7.81 -11.39 -26.03
CA GLU A 138 8.17 -12.54 -26.86
C GLU A 138 8.50 -13.80 -26.05
N ILE A 139 9.31 -13.66 -25.01
CA ILE A 139 9.72 -14.80 -24.16
C ILE A 139 8.49 -15.40 -23.49
N SER A 140 7.56 -14.56 -23.02
CA SER A 140 6.31 -15.02 -22.41
C SER A 140 5.46 -15.81 -23.41
N CYS A 141 5.29 -15.31 -24.64
CA CYS A 141 4.57 -16.03 -25.70
C CYS A 141 5.20 -17.40 -25.99
N LYS A 142 6.54 -17.43 -26.15
CA LYS A 142 7.30 -18.68 -26.36
C LYS A 142 7.12 -19.67 -25.20
N HIS A 143 7.06 -19.19 -23.95
CA HIS A 143 6.85 -20.05 -22.77
C HIS A 143 5.47 -20.72 -22.78
N TYR A 144 4.43 -19.99 -23.20
CA TYR A 144 3.05 -20.50 -23.28
C TYR A 144 2.74 -21.22 -24.61
N GLY A 145 3.71 -21.33 -25.52
CA GLY A 145 3.65 -22.19 -26.70
C GLY A 145 2.90 -21.64 -27.91
N SER A 146 2.61 -20.33 -27.96
CA SER A 146 1.94 -19.67 -29.10
C SER A 146 2.02 -18.13 -28.97
N ASP A 147 1.12 -17.40 -29.61
CA ASP A 147 1.00 -15.93 -29.60
C ASP A 147 0.19 -15.41 -28.40
N SER A 148 -0.01 -16.27 -27.39
CA SER A 148 -0.80 -16.00 -26.20
C SER A 148 0.06 -16.11 -24.95
N LEU A 149 -0.23 -15.27 -23.96
CA LEU A 149 0.38 -15.34 -22.64
C LEU A 149 -0.67 -15.15 -21.56
N VAL A 150 -0.33 -15.52 -20.33
CA VAL A 150 -1.07 -15.04 -19.16
C VAL A 150 -0.45 -13.71 -18.74
N CYS A 151 -1.24 -12.63 -18.80
CA CYS A 151 -0.75 -11.30 -18.43
C CYS A 151 -0.34 -11.28 -16.94
N PRO A 152 0.90 -10.91 -16.58
CA PRO A 152 1.39 -11.03 -15.21
C PRO A 152 0.70 -10.08 -14.21
N GLN A 153 0.06 -9.02 -14.70
CA GLN A 153 -0.66 -8.04 -13.87
C GLN A 153 -2.10 -8.45 -13.53
N CYS A 154 -2.83 -9.05 -14.48
CA CYS A 154 -4.26 -9.36 -14.30
C CYS A 154 -4.59 -10.86 -14.38
N ASN A 155 -3.58 -11.70 -14.62
CA ASN A 155 -3.70 -13.15 -14.78
C ASN A 155 -4.72 -13.62 -15.83
N LEU A 156 -5.11 -12.75 -16.76
CA LEU A 156 -5.97 -13.11 -17.87
C LEU A 156 -5.14 -13.70 -19.02
N PRO A 157 -5.62 -14.76 -19.68
CA PRO A 157 -5.04 -15.23 -20.93
C PRO A 157 -5.33 -14.18 -22.01
N VAL A 158 -4.28 -13.70 -22.65
CA VAL A 158 -4.35 -12.64 -23.66
C VAL A 158 -3.52 -13.01 -24.88
N LYS A 159 -3.96 -12.55 -26.05
CA LYS A 159 -3.16 -12.61 -27.28
C LYS A 159 -2.25 -11.40 -27.37
N ALA A 160 -0.94 -11.62 -27.48
CA ALA A 160 0.04 -10.54 -27.43
C ALA A 160 -0.18 -9.50 -28.54
N ASP A 161 -0.32 -9.94 -29.78
CA ASP A 161 -0.43 -9.03 -30.93
C ASP A 161 -1.75 -8.24 -30.98
N ASP A 162 -2.82 -8.81 -30.41
CA ASP A 162 -4.15 -8.20 -30.40
C ASP A 162 -4.37 -7.28 -29.19
N GLU A 163 -3.77 -7.62 -28.03
CA GLU A 163 -4.10 -7.02 -26.74
C GLU A 163 -2.95 -6.26 -26.07
N PHE A 164 -1.69 -6.47 -26.48
CA PHE A 164 -0.57 -5.63 -26.06
C PHE A 164 -0.23 -4.63 -27.15
N VAL A 165 -0.53 -3.36 -26.89
CA VAL A 165 -0.26 -2.27 -27.84
C VAL A 165 1.04 -1.56 -27.49
N PRO A 166 1.83 -1.09 -28.48
CA PRO A 166 2.98 -0.23 -28.20
C PRO A 166 2.55 0.97 -27.33
N LEU A 167 3.31 1.26 -26.28
CA LEU A 167 2.98 2.33 -25.34
C LEU A 167 2.82 3.69 -26.03
N SER A 168 3.59 3.90 -27.11
CA SER A 168 3.51 5.07 -28.00
C SER A 168 2.17 5.25 -28.74
N ARG A 169 1.37 4.18 -28.89
CA ARG A 169 0.09 4.18 -29.62
C ARG A 169 -1.14 4.22 -28.72
N MET A 170 -0.97 4.20 -27.40
CA MET A 170 -2.08 4.12 -26.48
C MET A 170 -2.77 5.48 -26.39
N ASN A 171 -3.95 5.59 -27.04
CA ASN A 171 -4.82 6.76 -26.87
C ASN A 171 -5.29 6.74 -25.42
N ARG A 172 -4.77 7.64 -24.60
CA ARG A 172 -4.94 7.65 -23.14
C ARG A 172 -6.40 7.96 -22.81
N ARG A 173 -7.30 6.97 -22.86
CA ARG A 173 -8.58 7.07 -22.14
C ARG A 173 -8.24 7.26 -20.68
N SER A 174 -8.41 8.49 -20.21
CA SER A 174 -8.12 8.94 -18.86
C SER A 174 -8.81 8.02 -17.84
N ARG A 175 -8.03 7.15 -17.20
CA ARG A 175 -8.53 6.29 -16.13
C ARG A 175 -8.83 7.16 -14.93
N LEU A 176 -9.97 6.94 -14.27
CA LEU A 176 -10.25 7.62 -13.01
C LEU A 176 -9.46 6.95 -11.88
N VAL A 177 -8.83 7.76 -11.04
CA VAL A 177 -8.21 7.36 -9.78
C VAL A 177 -8.96 7.97 -8.61
N THR A 178 -9.01 7.25 -7.50
CA THR A 178 -9.53 7.77 -6.24
C THR A 178 -8.36 8.15 -5.35
N VAL A 179 -8.20 9.43 -5.08
CA VAL A 179 -7.06 10.00 -4.34
C VAL A 179 -7.56 10.59 -3.03
N PRO A 180 -7.00 10.21 -1.87
CA PRO A 180 -7.32 10.83 -0.60
C PRO A 180 -6.86 12.27 -0.55
N LEU A 181 -7.70 13.14 0.00
CA LEU A 181 -7.43 14.54 0.28
C LEU A 181 -7.45 14.75 1.80
N VAL A 182 -6.28 14.93 2.40
CA VAL A 182 -6.12 15.25 3.82
C VAL A 182 -6.04 16.77 4.00
N PHE A 183 -6.62 17.26 5.08
CA PHE A 183 -6.70 18.69 5.39
C PHE A 183 -5.73 19.01 6.52
N CYS A 184 -4.50 19.39 6.19
CA CYS A 184 -3.45 19.66 7.17
C CYS A 184 -2.57 20.86 6.76
N GLN A 185 -1.92 21.50 7.72
CA GLN A 185 -0.80 22.40 7.45
C GLN A 185 0.51 21.62 7.57
N GLU A 186 1.60 22.18 7.03
CA GLU A 186 2.91 21.54 7.09
C GLU A 186 3.35 21.27 8.55
N GLY A 187 3.70 20.02 8.86
CA GLY A 187 4.07 19.58 10.20
C GLY A 187 2.94 19.58 11.24
N SER A 188 1.68 19.79 10.81
CA SER A 188 0.51 19.82 11.69
C SER A 188 -0.36 18.59 11.51
N GLN A 189 -1.07 18.21 12.56
CA GLN A 189 -2.11 17.18 12.48
C GLN A 189 -3.27 17.65 11.59
N PRO A 190 -3.98 16.73 10.91
CA PRO A 190 -5.14 17.10 10.12
C PRO A 190 -6.18 17.81 10.99
N TRP A 191 -6.76 18.89 10.48
CA TRP A 191 -7.72 19.71 11.22
C TRP A 191 -9.17 19.25 11.03
N ARG A 192 -9.45 18.43 10.00
CA ARG A 192 -10.75 17.77 9.79
C ARG A 192 -10.58 16.39 9.16
N LEU A 193 -11.69 15.64 9.07
CA LEU A 193 -11.74 14.36 8.37
C LEU A 193 -11.35 14.53 6.88
N PRO A 194 -10.62 13.56 6.31
CA PRO A 194 -10.23 13.57 4.92
C PRO A 194 -11.45 13.47 3.98
N ALA A 195 -11.21 13.75 2.70
CA ALA A 195 -12.15 13.51 1.61
C ALA A 195 -11.52 12.57 0.56
N LEU A 196 -12.33 12.06 -0.36
CA LEU A 196 -11.86 11.27 -1.50
C LEU A 196 -12.19 12.00 -2.81
N LEU A 197 -11.17 12.27 -3.61
CA LEU A 197 -11.30 12.87 -4.94
C LEU A 197 -11.29 11.77 -5.99
N ARG A 198 -12.29 11.77 -6.89
CA ARG A 198 -12.31 10.88 -8.05
C ARG A 198 -12.05 11.69 -9.32
N VAL A 199 -10.83 11.61 -9.84
CA VAL A 199 -10.32 12.44 -10.93
C VAL A 199 -9.57 11.60 -11.96
N PRO A 200 -9.39 12.06 -13.20
CA PRO A 200 -8.48 11.44 -14.15
C PRO A 200 -7.06 11.27 -13.59
N CYS A 201 -6.45 10.11 -13.85
CA CYS A 201 -5.05 9.81 -13.51
C CYS A 201 -4.07 10.74 -14.23
N HIS A 202 -4.50 11.37 -15.32
CA HIS A 202 -3.78 12.44 -15.98
C HIS A 202 -4.77 13.55 -16.30
N CYS A 203 -4.64 14.69 -15.64
CA CYS A 203 -5.50 15.85 -15.85
C CYS A 203 -4.71 17.15 -15.76
N HIS A 204 -5.33 18.22 -16.27
CA HIS A 204 -4.86 19.56 -16.02
C HIS A 204 -5.02 19.89 -14.52
N THR A 205 -4.08 20.65 -13.97
CA THR A 205 -4.07 21.00 -12.54
C THR A 205 -5.32 21.78 -12.14
N SER A 206 -5.92 22.56 -13.05
CA SER A 206 -7.20 23.24 -12.79
C SER A 206 -8.33 22.26 -12.42
N THR A 207 -8.42 21.10 -13.08
CA THR A 207 -9.41 20.06 -12.76
C THR A 207 -9.20 19.51 -11.35
N LEU A 208 -7.95 19.24 -10.98
CA LEU A 208 -7.61 18.74 -9.65
C LEU A 208 -7.91 19.78 -8.55
N TYR A 209 -7.54 21.04 -8.77
CA TYR A 209 -7.84 22.14 -7.84
C TYR A 209 -9.35 22.39 -7.76
N ALA A 210 -10.08 22.37 -8.88
CA ALA A 210 -11.55 22.49 -8.86
C ALA A 210 -12.19 21.38 -8.01
N ALA A 211 -11.74 20.13 -8.16
CA ALA A 211 -12.22 19.01 -7.36
C ALA A 211 -11.94 19.21 -5.85
N ALA A 212 -10.76 19.72 -5.49
CA ALA A 212 -10.42 20.02 -4.09
C ALA A 212 -11.21 21.22 -3.52
N ALA A 213 -11.50 22.24 -4.34
CA ALA A 213 -12.17 23.46 -3.93
C ALA A 213 -13.60 23.25 -3.43
N VAL A 214 -14.29 22.19 -3.88
CA VAL A 214 -15.65 21.81 -3.44
C VAL A 214 -15.70 21.58 -1.92
N HIS A 215 -14.57 21.24 -1.30
CA HIS A 215 -14.48 20.99 0.14
C HIS A 215 -14.14 22.23 0.98
N LEU A 216 -13.98 23.41 0.35
CA LEU A 216 -13.62 24.66 0.99
C LEU A 216 -14.71 25.72 0.83
N SER A 217 -14.70 26.72 1.70
CA SER A 217 -15.50 27.93 1.51
C SER A 217 -15.05 28.69 0.26
N PRO A 218 -15.97 29.28 -0.52
CA PRO A 218 -15.62 30.08 -1.69
C PRO A 218 -14.60 31.18 -1.35
N GLY A 219 -13.57 31.34 -2.19
CA GLY A 219 -12.51 32.34 -2.00
C GLY A 219 -11.36 31.93 -1.10
N THR A 220 -11.36 30.72 -0.52
CA THR A 220 -10.24 30.24 0.30
C THR A 220 -8.97 30.05 -0.56
N CYS A 221 -7.85 30.65 -0.12
CA CYS A 221 -6.54 30.44 -0.74
C CYS A 221 -5.85 29.19 -0.19
N TYR A 222 -5.49 28.25 -1.06
CA TYR A 222 -4.85 26.98 -0.67
C TYR A 222 -3.86 26.43 -1.71
N THR A 223 -2.96 25.56 -1.26
CA THR A 223 -2.09 24.74 -2.12
C THR A 223 -2.38 23.25 -1.94
N LEU A 224 -1.97 22.44 -2.92
CA LEU A 224 -2.03 20.99 -2.86
C LEU A 224 -0.61 20.44 -2.84
N ALA A 225 -0.33 19.46 -1.99
CA ALA A 225 0.97 18.80 -1.93
C ALA A 225 0.81 17.27 -1.89
N LEU A 226 1.70 16.54 -2.54
CA LEU A 226 1.77 15.08 -2.44
C LEU A 226 2.33 14.70 -1.07
N VAL A 227 1.62 13.83 -0.35
CA VAL A 227 2.01 13.37 0.99
C VAL A 227 1.80 11.87 1.15
N ASP A 228 2.41 11.29 2.18
CA ASP A 228 2.21 9.92 2.63
C ASP A 228 0.92 9.76 3.44
N ALA A 229 0.63 8.52 3.84
CA ALA A 229 -0.54 8.17 4.67
C ALA A 229 -0.59 8.93 6.01
N GLY A 230 0.58 9.28 6.56
CA GLY A 230 0.72 10.04 7.80
C GLY A 230 0.61 11.56 7.61
N SER A 231 0.51 12.05 6.37
CA SER A 231 0.51 13.46 6.00
C SER A 231 1.78 14.23 6.42
N GLN A 232 2.91 13.53 6.64
CA GLN A 232 4.15 14.13 7.16
C GLN A 232 5.25 14.28 6.10
N GLN A 233 5.30 13.39 5.12
CA GLN A 233 6.36 13.37 4.11
C GLN A 233 5.80 13.23 2.71
N CYS A 234 6.55 13.63 1.69
CA CYS A 234 6.18 13.43 0.29
C CYS A 234 6.11 11.94 -0.05
N SER A 235 5.04 11.51 -0.71
CA SER A 235 4.87 10.11 -1.16
C SER A 235 5.80 9.70 -2.31
N ARG A 236 6.47 10.66 -2.96
CA ARG A 236 7.28 10.43 -4.16
C ARG A 236 8.76 10.77 -4.01
N CYS A 237 9.14 11.50 -2.97
CA CYS A 237 10.54 11.81 -2.72
C CYS A 237 11.18 10.72 -1.88
N ALA A 238 12.48 10.54 -2.06
CA ALA A 238 13.27 9.72 -1.15
C ALA A 238 13.11 10.24 0.29
N PRO A 239 12.85 9.36 1.28
CA PRO A 239 12.72 9.74 2.69
C PRO A 239 13.92 10.54 3.23
N SER A 240 15.13 10.31 2.68
CA SER A 240 16.35 11.03 3.03
C SER A 240 16.31 12.54 2.74
N LEU A 241 15.43 12.98 1.83
CA LEU A 241 15.26 14.40 1.51
C LEU A 241 14.40 15.14 2.54
N CYS A 242 13.79 14.45 3.50
CA CYS A 242 12.88 15.03 4.51
C CYS A 242 11.84 15.97 3.90
N CYS A 243 11.38 15.68 2.68
CA CYS A 243 10.47 16.54 1.95
C CYS A 243 9.10 16.51 2.63
N GLY A 244 8.62 17.65 3.11
CA GLY A 244 7.30 17.79 3.75
C GLY A 244 6.12 17.60 2.79
N GLY A 245 6.37 17.45 1.48
CA GLY A 245 5.37 17.22 0.45
C GLY A 245 5.62 18.08 -0.78
N CYS A 246 5.70 17.47 -1.97
CA CYS A 246 5.87 18.22 -3.22
C CYS A 246 4.59 18.97 -3.57
N GLU A 247 4.65 20.30 -3.63
CA GLU A 247 3.54 21.11 -4.10
C GLU A 247 3.18 20.77 -5.56
N VAL A 248 1.90 20.58 -5.82
CA VAL A 248 1.35 20.43 -7.17
C VAL A 248 1.28 21.81 -7.79
N ALA A 249 1.88 21.98 -8.98
CA ALA A 249 1.85 23.26 -9.67
C ALA A 249 0.41 23.74 -9.95
N ARG A 250 0.18 25.06 -9.91
CA ARG A 250 -1.16 25.64 -10.21
C ARG A 250 -1.51 25.60 -11.70
N ALA A 251 -0.54 25.47 -12.59
CA ALA A 251 -0.74 25.39 -14.03
C ALA A 251 0.03 24.22 -14.62
N GLY A 252 -0.54 23.58 -15.65
CA GLY A 252 0.05 22.45 -16.35
C GLY A 252 -0.68 21.14 -16.09
N TRP A 253 0.02 20.03 -16.31
CA TRP A 253 -0.54 18.69 -16.23
C TRP A 253 0.03 17.93 -15.04
N VAL A 254 -0.81 17.14 -14.39
CA VAL A 254 -0.42 16.27 -13.29
C VAL A 254 -0.81 14.83 -13.61
N SER A 255 0.11 13.91 -13.32
CA SER A 255 -0.16 12.47 -13.36
C SER A 255 -0.25 11.95 -11.93
N LEU A 256 -1.41 11.40 -11.56
CA LEU A 256 -1.72 10.80 -10.28
C LEU A 256 -1.67 9.28 -10.40
N GLN A 257 -1.06 8.64 -9.41
CA GLN A 257 -0.90 7.20 -9.32
C GLN A 257 -1.83 6.64 -8.23
N PRO A 258 -2.33 5.40 -8.39
CA PRO A 258 -2.96 4.68 -7.30
C PRO A 258 -2.05 4.65 -6.05
N GLY A 259 -2.61 5.02 -4.89
CA GLY A 259 -1.88 5.12 -3.63
C GLY A 259 -1.28 6.51 -3.33
N ASP A 260 -1.34 7.46 -4.27
CA ASP A 260 -1.05 8.86 -3.94
C ASP A 260 -2.04 9.39 -2.91
N CYS A 261 -1.59 10.33 -2.07
CA CYS A 261 -2.41 11.10 -1.14
C CYS A 261 -2.04 12.59 -1.30
N LEU A 262 -3.04 13.47 -1.23
CA LEU A 262 -2.88 14.91 -1.37
C LEU A 262 -3.19 15.61 -0.05
N ALA A 263 -2.31 16.51 0.37
CA ALA A 263 -2.55 17.46 1.44
C ALA A 263 -3.06 18.78 0.87
N LEU A 264 -4.22 19.22 1.36
CA LEU A 264 -4.73 20.57 1.16
C LEU A 264 -4.25 21.48 2.28
N ARG A 265 -3.47 22.50 1.92
CA ARG A 265 -2.88 23.46 2.84
C ARG A 265 -3.50 24.84 2.64
N CYS A 266 -4.26 25.33 3.63
CA CYS A 266 -4.78 26.69 3.63
C CYS A 266 -3.70 27.68 4.10
N HIS A 267 -3.61 28.84 3.43
CA HIS A 267 -2.69 29.92 3.83
C HIS A 267 -3.16 30.62 5.12
N GLU A 268 -4.47 30.68 5.35
CA GLU A 268 -5.07 31.21 6.56
C GLU A 268 -5.34 30.08 7.57
N ALA A 269 -5.40 30.43 8.86
CA ALA A 269 -5.74 29.48 9.90
C ALA A 269 -7.12 28.85 9.61
N PRO A 270 -7.26 27.52 9.74
CA PRO A 270 -8.51 26.85 9.43
C PRO A 270 -9.64 27.41 10.31
N PRO A 271 -10.87 27.55 9.79
CA PRO A 271 -11.99 28.06 10.55
C PRO A 271 -12.25 27.18 11.79
N PRO A 272 -12.70 27.76 12.92
CA PRO A 272 -12.89 27.06 14.19
C PRO A 272 -13.96 25.95 14.16
N GLU A 273 -14.74 25.83 13.09
CA GLU A 273 -15.77 24.78 12.89
C GLU A 273 -15.20 23.39 12.58
N ALA A 274 -13.88 23.23 12.63
CA ALA A 274 -13.16 22.00 12.35
C ALA A 274 -13.21 21.00 13.53
N GLN A 275 -14.38 20.50 13.92
CA GLN A 275 -14.44 19.44 14.93
C GLN A 275 -15.73 18.60 14.91
N ALA A 276 -15.74 17.61 14.04
CA ALA A 276 -16.57 16.41 14.22
C ALA A 276 -15.70 15.17 14.03
N TRP A 277 -14.69 15.03 14.90
CA TRP A 277 -14.00 13.75 15.03
C TRP A 277 -14.96 12.78 15.70
N PRO A 278 -15.12 11.55 15.18
CA PRO A 278 -15.85 10.54 15.93
C PRO A 278 -15.21 10.39 17.33
N PRO A 279 -16.01 10.15 18.38
CA PRO A 279 -15.48 9.95 19.72
C PRO A 279 -14.48 8.79 19.68
N PRO A 280 -13.36 8.90 20.41
CA PRO A 280 -12.28 7.93 20.34
C PRO A 280 -12.80 6.53 20.65
N SER A 281 -12.45 5.57 19.80
CA SER A 281 -12.71 4.17 20.09
C SER A 281 -11.85 3.74 21.30
N PRO A 282 -12.31 2.75 22.11
CA PRO A 282 -11.51 2.27 23.23
C PRO A 282 -10.14 1.78 22.73
N PRO A 283 -9.05 2.09 23.44
CA PRO A 283 -7.70 1.71 23.02
C PRO A 283 -7.62 0.18 22.89
N ARG A 284 -7.20 -0.27 21.70
CA ARG A 284 -6.95 -1.69 21.44
C ARG A 284 -5.57 -2.08 21.99
N PRO A 285 -5.36 -3.35 22.36
CA PRO A 285 -4.03 -3.80 22.76
C PRO A 285 -3.05 -3.65 21.59
N PRO A 286 -1.77 -3.36 21.88
CA PRO A 286 -0.74 -3.22 20.85
C PRO A 286 -0.59 -4.50 20.03
N LEU A 287 -0.32 -4.35 18.73
CA LEU A 287 -0.10 -5.46 17.83
C LEU A 287 1.30 -6.04 18.07
N SER A 288 1.38 -7.32 18.44
CA SER A 288 2.64 -7.99 18.73
C SER A 288 2.98 -9.08 17.73
N LEU A 289 4.27 -9.37 17.55
CA LEU A 289 4.77 -10.45 16.71
C LEU A 289 4.15 -11.81 17.08
N GLN A 290 3.99 -12.07 18.38
CA GLN A 290 3.34 -13.30 18.86
C GLN A 290 1.89 -13.41 18.39
N SER A 291 1.17 -12.29 18.33
CA SER A 291 -0.20 -12.25 17.81
C SER A 291 -0.22 -12.47 16.29
N CYS A 292 0.72 -11.90 15.54
CA CYS A 292 0.88 -12.15 14.11
C CYS A 292 1.20 -13.62 13.81
N LEU A 293 2.10 -14.25 14.58
CA LEU A 293 2.46 -15.66 14.42
C LEU A 293 1.28 -16.59 14.76
N ARG A 294 0.49 -16.27 15.79
CA ARG A 294 -0.75 -17.00 16.09
C ARG A 294 -1.75 -16.91 14.94
N ALA A 295 -1.96 -15.70 14.40
CA ALA A 295 -2.83 -15.48 13.25
C ALA A 295 -2.34 -16.26 12.02
N PHE A 296 -1.03 -16.36 11.79
CA PHE A 296 -0.45 -17.15 10.69
C PHE A 296 -0.80 -18.65 10.78
N THR A 297 -0.91 -19.20 12.00
CA THR A 297 -1.29 -20.60 12.24
C THR A 297 -2.79 -20.82 12.41
N GLU A 298 -3.58 -19.74 12.42
CA GLU A 298 -5.03 -19.84 12.57
C GLU A 298 -5.66 -20.50 11.34
N SER A 299 -6.73 -21.25 11.57
CA SER A 299 -7.40 -22.00 10.51
C SER A 299 -8.38 -21.12 9.74
N GLU A 300 -8.10 -20.85 8.47
CA GLU A 300 -8.87 -19.99 7.58
C GLU A 300 -9.76 -20.79 6.61
N THR A 301 -10.82 -20.16 6.08
CA THR A 301 -11.59 -20.72 4.96
C THR A 301 -11.10 -20.10 3.67
N LEU A 302 -10.70 -20.93 2.71
CA LEU A 302 -10.21 -20.45 1.43
C LEU A 302 -11.31 -19.64 0.71
N ASP A 303 -10.91 -18.51 0.13
CA ASP A 303 -11.80 -17.69 -0.71
C ASP A 303 -12.04 -18.36 -2.06
N GLU A 304 -10.97 -18.87 -2.67
CA GLU A 304 -11.06 -19.72 -3.85
C GLU A 304 -11.38 -21.17 -3.48
N PRO A 305 -12.28 -21.84 -4.23
CA PRO A 305 -12.63 -23.21 -3.93
C PRO A 305 -11.46 -24.15 -4.26
N TRP A 306 -11.20 -25.09 -3.35
CA TRP A 306 -10.17 -26.11 -3.49
C TRP A 306 -10.74 -27.35 -4.17
N PHE A 307 -10.06 -27.87 -5.18
CA PHE A 307 -10.47 -29.12 -5.82
C PHE A 307 -10.25 -30.30 -4.89
N CYS A 308 -11.33 -30.91 -4.43
CA CYS A 308 -11.26 -32.10 -3.59
C CYS A 308 -11.09 -33.35 -4.46
N PRO A 309 -9.99 -34.11 -4.33
CA PRO A 309 -9.75 -35.30 -5.14
C PRO A 309 -10.68 -36.47 -4.78
N VAL A 310 -11.30 -36.43 -3.59
CA VAL A 310 -12.28 -37.44 -3.15
C VAL A 310 -13.67 -37.14 -3.69
N CYS A 311 -14.08 -35.87 -3.65
CA CYS A 311 -15.39 -35.45 -4.17
C CYS A 311 -15.39 -35.23 -5.69
N CYS A 312 -14.20 -35.18 -6.32
CA CYS A 312 -13.98 -34.85 -7.72
C CYS A 312 -14.63 -33.52 -8.15
N CYS A 313 -14.69 -32.55 -7.25
CA CYS A 313 -15.24 -31.23 -7.53
C CYS A 313 -14.64 -30.15 -6.62
N SER A 314 -14.80 -28.90 -7.03
CA SER A 314 -14.38 -27.72 -6.28
C SER A 314 -15.21 -27.58 -5.00
N GLN A 315 -14.53 -27.55 -3.86
CA GLN A 315 -15.12 -27.53 -2.52
C GLN A 315 -14.58 -26.35 -1.72
N ARG A 316 -15.40 -25.86 -0.79
CA ARG A 316 -14.93 -24.90 0.20
C ARG A 316 -14.13 -25.64 1.26
N ALA A 317 -12.82 -25.45 1.24
CA ALA A 317 -11.92 -26.06 2.20
C ALA A 317 -11.55 -25.09 3.33
N ARG A 318 -11.37 -25.66 4.52
CA ARG A 318 -10.67 -24.99 5.62
C ARG A 318 -9.21 -25.37 5.54
N LYS A 319 -8.32 -24.38 5.58
CA LYS A 319 -6.88 -24.56 5.55
C LYS A 319 -6.29 -24.14 6.89
N SER A 320 -5.34 -24.91 7.39
CA SER A 320 -4.60 -24.62 8.61
C SER A 320 -3.11 -24.81 8.32
N LEU A 321 -2.28 -23.89 8.81
CA LEU A 321 -0.83 -24.00 8.74
C LEU A 321 -0.28 -24.22 10.14
N SER A 322 0.76 -25.05 10.27
CA SER A 322 1.42 -25.34 11.54
C SER A 322 2.93 -25.36 11.37
N ILE A 323 3.67 -24.90 12.38
CA ILE A 323 5.12 -25.01 12.40
C ILE A 323 5.47 -26.43 12.87
N TRP A 324 6.02 -27.26 11.99
CA TRP A 324 6.42 -28.63 12.37
C TRP A 324 7.82 -28.66 12.98
N ARG A 325 8.79 -27.99 12.35
CA ARG A 325 10.17 -27.86 12.82
C ARG A 325 10.64 -26.44 12.54
N PRO A 326 10.94 -25.62 13.57
CA PRO A 326 11.48 -24.30 13.35
C PRO A 326 12.99 -24.36 13.03
N PRO A 327 13.49 -23.44 12.19
CA PRO A 327 14.91 -23.37 11.81
C PRO A 327 15.77 -22.76 12.93
N ASP A 328 17.08 -22.97 12.88
CA ASP A 328 18.02 -22.33 13.81
C ASP A 328 18.17 -20.83 13.54
N THR A 329 18.12 -20.42 12.28
CA THR A 329 17.98 -19.03 11.85
C THR A 329 16.58 -18.82 11.30
N LEU A 330 15.77 -18.03 12.01
CA LEU A 330 14.39 -17.73 11.67
C LEU A 330 14.30 -16.37 10.98
N MET A 331 13.81 -16.36 9.74
CA MET A 331 13.44 -15.13 9.04
C MET A 331 11.92 -14.94 9.14
N VAL A 332 11.50 -13.79 9.67
CA VAL A 332 10.07 -13.44 9.73
C VAL A 332 9.79 -12.26 8.81
N TYR A 333 8.88 -12.49 7.87
CA TYR A 333 8.42 -11.49 6.91
C TYR A 333 7.09 -10.86 7.36
N LEU A 334 7.09 -9.56 7.65
CA LEU A 334 5.87 -8.82 7.94
C LEU A 334 5.23 -8.38 6.62
N LYS A 335 4.08 -8.96 6.30
CA LYS A 335 3.30 -8.69 5.07
C LYS A 335 2.70 -7.28 5.07
N ARG A 336 3.53 -6.25 4.89
CA ARG A 336 3.11 -4.84 4.94
C ARG A 336 2.54 -4.33 3.64
N PHE A 337 3.06 -4.78 2.51
CA PHE A 337 2.59 -4.34 1.20
C PHE A 337 1.34 -5.12 0.80
N VAL A 338 0.30 -4.39 0.47
CA VAL A 338 -0.97 -4.93 -0.03
C VAL A 338 -1.20 -4.33 -1.40
N PHE A 339 -1.14 -5.17 -2.42
CA PHE A 339 -1.45 -4.81 -3.80
C PHE A 339 -2.88 -5.26 -4.12
N GLN A 340 -3.69 -4.34 -4.65
CA GLN A 340 -5.05 -4.62 -5.09
C GLN A 340 -5.05 -4.84 -6.61
N GLU A 341 -5.43 -6.04 -7.03
CA GLU A 341 -5.35 -6.50 -8.42
C GLU A 341 -6.23 -5.69 -9.40
N LEU A 342 -7.39 -5.19 -8.95
CA LEU A 342 -8.37 -4.52 -9.82
C LEU A 342 -8.19 -3.01 -9.90
N SER A 343 -7.77 -2.37 -8.80
CA SER A 343 -7.64 -0.91 -8.71
C SER A 343 -6.24 -0.38 -9.08
N GLY A 344 -5.27 -1.27 -9.36
CA GLY A 344 -3.89 -0.92 -9.69
C GLY A 344 -3.13 -0.22 -8.54
N GLY A 345 -3.68 -0.25 -7.32
CA GLY A 345 -3.17 0.43 -6.13
C GLY A 345 -2.42 -0.49 -5.19
N GLY A 346 -1.22 -0.05 -4.80
CA GLY A 346 -0.49 -0.61 -3.67
C GLY A 346 -0.67 0.27 -2.43
N SER A 347 -0.88 -0.36 -1.27
CA SER A 347 -0.82 0.32 0.03
C SER A 347 0.19 -0.37 0.93
N LYS A 348 0.78 0.38 1.86
CA LYS A 348 1.68 -0.15 2.88
C LYS A 348 1.01 -0.04 4.25
N VAL A 349 1.11 -1.12 5.03
CA VAL A 349 0.70 -1.15 6.42
C VAL A 349 1.84 -0.63 7.28
N ASP A 350 1.68 0.58 7.84
CA ASP A 350 2.66 1.23 8.73
C ASP A 350 2.37 1.01 10.23
N GLU A 351 1.42 0.13 10.57
CA GLU A 351 1.10 -0.22 11.97
C GLU A 351 2.34 -0.76 12.69
N LEU A 352 2.57 -0.31 13.94
CA LEU A 352 3.66 -0.81 14.75
C LEU A 352 3.40 -2.27 15.13
N VAL A 353 4.38 -3.14 14.86
CA VAL A 353 4.38 -4.52 15.36
C VAL A 353 5.46 -4.60 16.44
N GLU A 354 5.06 -4.83 17.68
CA GLU A 354 5.99 -5.02 18.79
C GLU A 354 6.64 -6.41 18.69
N PHE A 355 7.97 -6.46 18.62
CA PHE A 355 8.73 -7.71 18.59
C PHE A 355 9.85 -7.69 19.65
N PRO A 356 10.10 -8.81 20.35
CA PRO A 356 11.12 -8.87 21.38
C PRO A 356 12.52 -8.93 20.76
N LEU A 357 13.46 -8.14 21.28
CA LEU A 357 14.87 -8.25 20.88
C LEU A 357 15.51 -9.55 21.38
N GLU A 358 15.02 -10.09 22.49
CA GLU A 358 15.52 -11.31 23.10
C GLU A 358 14.38 -12.16 23.64
N GLY A 359 14.52 -13.50 23.57
CA GLY A 359 13.59 -14.44 24.19
C GLY A 359 12.24 -14.60 23.48
N LEU A 360 12.18 -14.49 22.15
CA LEU A 360 11.01 -14.93 21.38
C LEU A 360 10.82 -16.44 21.54
N ASP A 361 9.71 -16.89 22.11
CA ASP A 361 9.41 -18.32 22.30
C ASP A 361 8.44 -18.84 21.23
N LEU A 362 8.95 -19.70 20.34
CA LEU A 362 8.13 -20.39 19.35
C LEU A 362 7.50 -21.68 19.87
N GLY A 363 7.87 -22.15 21.07
CA GLY A 363 7.39 -23.41 21.66
C GLY A 363 5.87 -23.61 21.55
N PRO A 364 5.03 -22.62 21.93
CA PRO A 364 3.57 -22.73 21.86
C PRO A 364 2.98 -22.89 20.45
N LEU A 365 3.75 -22.61 19.39
CA LEU A 365 3.28 -22.63 18.00
C LEU A 365 3.75 -23.87 17.22
N VAL A 366 4.59 -24.71 17.82
CA VAL A 366 5.15 -25.90 17.17
C VAL A 366 4.25 -27.10 17.43
N SER A 367 3.85 -27.79 16.35
CA SER A 367 3.05 -29.01 16.42
C SER A 367 3.86 -30.30 16.38
N GLY A 368 5.16 -30.21 16.04
CA GLY A 368 6.07 -31.35 16.02
C GLY A 368 6.70 -31.67 17.38
N PRO A 369 7.40 -32.81 17.50
CA PRO A 369 8.14 -33.16 18.71
C PRO A 369 9.29 -32.16 18.93
N CYS A 370 9.23 -31.36 19.98
CA CYS A 370 10.28 -30.42 20.34
C CYS A 370 10.44 -30.27 21.86
N CYS A 371 11.67 -30.06 22.30
CA CYS A 371 11.95 -29.63 23.67
C CYS A 371 11.64 -28.13 23.76
N THR A 372 10.60 -27.75 24.50
CA THR A 372 10.29 -26.36 24.85
C THR A 372 11.08 -25.95 26.09
N PRO A 373 11.53 -24.69 26.22
CA PRO A 373 11.22 -23.54 25.36
C PRO A 373 12.11 -23.45 24.11
N LEU A 374 11.57 -22.88 23.04
CA LEU A 374 12.28 -22.63 21.78
C LEU A 374 12.54 -21.14 21.64
N LEU A 375 13.58 -20.70 22.36
CA LEU A 375 13.93 -19.29 22.50
C LEU A 375 14.80 -18.78 21.34
N TYR A 376 14.49 -17.60 20.86
CA TYR A 376 15.22 -16.90 19.81
C TYR A 376 15.56 -15.46 20.22
N ASP A 377 16.72 -14.99 19.80
CA ASP A 377 17.17 -13.61 19.96
C ASP A 377 17.32 -12.94 18.59
N LEU A 378 16.90 -11.68 18.51
CA LEU A 378 16.98 -10.89 17.29
C LEU A 378 18.44 -10.53 17.02
N HIS A 379 18.91 -10.82 15.81
CA HIS A 379 20.25 -10.46 15.36
C HIS A 379 20.23 -9.31 14.36
N ALA A 380 19.20 -9.20 13.52
CA ALA A 380 19.05 -8.09 12.60
C ALA A 380 17.59 -7.86 12.22
N TYR A 381 17.29 -6.67 11.72
CA TYR A 381 16.03 -6.40 11.03
C TYR A 381 16.20 -5.34 9.95
N ILE A 382 15.40 -5.47 8.89
CA ILE A 382 15.34 -4.53 7.77
C ILE A 382 14.15 -3.61 8.01
N CYS A 383 14.36 -2.31 7.86
CA CYS A 383 13.34 -1.29 7.86
C CYS A 383 12.99 -0.87 6.43
N HIS A 384 11.73 -0.49 6.21
CA HIS A 384 11.32 0.20 4.99
C HIS A 384 10.59 1.50 5.35
N SER A 385 11.12 2.62 4.90
CA SER A 385 10.50 3.94 5.00
C SER A 385 9.92 4.36 3.65
N GLY A 386 8.92 5.25 3.64
CA GLY A 386 8.21 5.66 2.43
C GLY A 386 7.08 4.71 2.00
N GLY A 387 6.51 5.02 0.84
CA GLY A 387 5.32 4.38 0.27
C GLY A 387 5.65 3.22 -0.66
N VAL A 388 4.63 2.70 -1.36
CA VAL A 388 4.78 1.53 -2.23
C VAL A 388 5.56 1.85 -3.51
N ASN A 389 5.46 3.09 -4.00
CA ASN A 389 6.03 3.52 -5.27
C ASN A 389 7.43 4.17 -5.12
N CYS A 390 7.77 4.61 -3.92
CA CYS A 390 9.08 5.20 -3.59
C CYS A 390 9.32 5.01 -2.09
N GLY A 391 10.43 4.36 -1.76
CA GLY A 391 10.79 4.08 -0.39
C GLY A 391 12.29 3.88 -0.22
N HIS A 392 12.71 3.65 1.02
CA HIS A 392 14.10 3.48 1.37
C HIS A 392 14.29 2.36 2.38
N TYR A 393 15.24 1.48 2.12
CA TYR A 393 15.55 0.34 2.97
C TYR A 393 16.80 0.62 3.79
N THR A 394 16.70 0.39 5.09
CA THR A 394 17.86 0.41 6.01
C THR A 394 17.87 -0.86 6.84
N ALA A 395 18.98 -1.12 7.53
CA ALA A 395 19.10 -2.30 8.38
C ALA A 395 19.66 -1.95 9.76
N TYR A 396 19.14 -2.61 10.77
CA TYR A 396 19.76 -2.67 12.09
C TYR A 396 20.34 -4.06 12.27
N THR A 397 21.62 -4.14 12.66
CA THR A 397 22.31 -5.41 12.90
C THR A 397 23.05 -5.36 14.22
N ARG A 398 22.99 -6.47 14.96
CA ARG A 398 23.79 -6.69 16.16
C ARG A 398 25.13 -7.29 15.77
N HIS A 399 26.21 -6.76 16.28
CA HIS A 399 27.54 -7.31 16.05
C HIS A 399 27.74 -8.57 16.89
N TRP A 400 28.14 -9.66 16.25
CA TRP A 400 28.14 -10.99 16.86
C TRP A 400 29.12 -11.17 18.04
N THR A 401 30.26 -10.45 18.07
CA THR A 401 31.22 -10.55 19.20
C THR A 401 30.96 -9.54 20.31
N THR A 402 30.58 -8.30 19.94
CA THR A 402 30.49 -7.20 20.90
C THR A 402 29.08 -7.06 21.44
N GLY A 403 28.08 -7.60 20.75
CA GLY A 403 26.67 -7.45 21.09
C GLY A 403 26.10 -6.06 20.81
N GLU A 404 26.92 -5.14 20.28
CA GLU A 404 26.57 -3.75 19.96
C GLU A 404 25.71 -3.67 18.70
N TRP A 405 24.79 -2.71 18.65
CA TRP A 405 23.92 -2.50 17.50
C TRP A 405 24.46 -1.42 16.56
N TYR A 406 24.26 -1.66 15.27
CA TYR A 406 24.65 -0.76 14.19
C TYR A 406 23.45 -0.53 13.27
N HIS A 407 23.28 0.71 12.83
CA HIS A 407 22.38 1.11 11.77
C HIS A 407 23.17 1.26 10.48
N CYS A 408 22.79 0.49 9.47
CA CYS A 408 23.36 0.52 8.13
C CYS A 408 22.35 1.22 7.20
N ASN A 409 22.77 2.35 6.65
CA ASN A 409 22.02 3.17 5.73
C ASN A 409 22.91 3.47 4.51
N ASP A 410 22.74 2.69 3.45
CA ASP A 410 23.61 2.72 2.26
C ASP A 410 25.10 2.63 2.62
N GLU A 411 25.91 3.60 2.24
CA GLU A 411 27.34 3.67 2.59
C GLU A 411 27.64 3.98 4.07
N SER A 412 26.63 4.41 4.84
CA SER A 412 26.80 4.86 6.22
C SER A 412 26.50 3.76 7.23
N VAL A 413 27.48 3.46 8.10
CA VAL A 413 27.32 2.52 9.21
C VAL A 413 27.59 3.24 10.52
N THR A 414 26.58 3.36 11.38
CA THR A 414 26.69 4.07 12.66
C THR A 414 26.30 3.17 13.83
N ARG A 415 27.04 3.23 14.94
CA ARG A 415 26.67 2.51 16.17
C ARG A 415 25.42 3.16 16.76
N GLN A 416 24.30 2.43 16.77
CA GLN A 416 23.00 2.94 17.16
C GLN A 416 22.13 1.81 17.73
N PRO A 417 21.47 1.99 18.89
CA PRO A 417 20.52 1.01 19.41
C PRO A 417 19.32 0.84 18.45
N PRO A 418 18.61 -0.31 18.48
CA PRO A 418 17.42 -0.53 17.68
C PRO A 418 16.40 0.62 17.82
N ARG A 419 16.02 1.22 16.69
CA ARG A 419 14.95 2.23 16.58
C ARG A 419 14.03 1.88 15.40
N ASP A 420 13.04 2.73 15.14
CA ASP A 420 12.18 2.66 13.95
C ASP A 420 11.40 1.34 13.79
N GLN A 421 11.01 0.71 14.91
CA GLN A 421 10.31 -0.57 14.90
C GLN A 421 9.00 -0.57 14.08
N ALA A 422 8.36 0.60 13.95
CA ALA A 422 7.18 0.76 13.10
C ALA A 422 7.48 0.48 11.61
N GLN A 423 8.72 0.72 11.18
CA GLN A 423 9.18 0.51 9.81
C GLN A 423 9.75 -0.90 9.58
N ALA A 424 9.88 -1.72 10.62
CA ALA A 424 10.46 -3.06 10.52
C ALA A 424 9.66 -3.93 9.54
N TYR A 425 10.34 -4.53 8.58
CA TYR A 425 9.76 -5.27 7.46
C TYR A 425 10.17 -6.76 7.48
N ILE A 426 11.46 -7.03 7.71
CA ILE A 426 11.99 -8.40 7.82
C ILE A 426 12.79 -8.51 9.11
N LEU A 427 12.49 -9.52 9.92
CA LEU A 427 13.17 -9.79 11.20
C LEU A 427 14.02 -11.05 11.07
N PHE A 428 15.25 -11.01 11.61
CA PHE A 428 16.18 -12.13 11.62
C PHE A 428 16.49 -12.54 13.06
N TYR A 429 16.04 -13.74 13.42
CA TYR A 429 16.17 -14.33 14.75
C TYR A 429 17.11 -15.52 14.72
N GLN A 430 17.93 -15.68 15.76
CA GLN A 430 18.79 -16.83 15.96
C GLN A 430 18.33 -17.60 17.20
N ARG A 431 18.23 -18.93 17.08
CA ARG A 431 17.84 -19.82 18.16
C ARG A 431 18.94 -19.86 19.24
N ARG A 432 18.53 -19.83 20.52
CA ARG A 432 19.44 -20.07 21.65
C ARG A 432 19.88 -21.55 21.68
N ASN A 433 21.11 -21.79 22.09
CA ASN A 433 21.68 -23.14 22.34
C ASN A 433 21.78 -24.05 21.11
N THR A 434 21.67 -23.53 19.89
CA THR A 434 22.30 -24.19 18.75
C THR A 434 23.79 -24.06 18.99
N ALA A 435 24.51 -25.17 19.12
CA ALA A 435 25.97 -25.12 19.12
C ALA A 435 26.34 -24.24 17.93
N THR A 436 26.94 -23.09 18.20
CA THR A 436 27.66 -22.32 17.19
C THR A 436 28.80 -23.25 16.78
N SER A 437 28.51 -24.24 15.94
CA SER A 437 29.47 -24.67 14.95
C SER A 437 29.86 -23.37 14.32
N SER A 438 31.07 -22.93 14.66
CA SER A 438 31.70 -21.74 14.14
C SER A 438 31.35 -21.64 12.67
N VAL A 439 30.35 -20.83 12.34
CA VAL A 439 30.26 -20.23 11.03
C VAL A 439 31.42 -19.24 11.07
N MET A 440 32.63 -19.79 10.93
CA MET A 440 33.67 -19.10 10.23
C MET A 440 33.00 -18.79 8.90
N VAL A 441 32.46 -17.59 8.79
CA VAL A 441 32.32 -16.95 7.50
C VAL A 441 33.76 -16.95 6.98
N HIS A 442 34.09 -17.96 6.17
CA HIS A 442 35.29 -17.95 5.37
C HIS A 442 35.08 -16.81 4.38
N TRP A 443 35.36 -15.59 4.83
CA TRP A 443 35.62 -14.49 3.92
C TRP A 443 36.74 -14.98 3.00
N PRO A 444 36.53 -14.97 1.67
CA PRO A 444 37.62 -15.22 0.75
C PRO A 444 38.75 -14.26 1.12
N LYS A 445 39.91 -14.80 1.47
CA LYS A 445 41.11 -14.00 1.75
C LYS A 445 41.38 -13.14 0.50
N GLY A 446 41.10 -11.84 0.54
CA GLY A 446 41.35 -10.96 -0.61
C GLY A 446 40.53 -9.66 -0.71
N LEU A 447 39.44 -9.48 0.06
CA LEU A 447 38.58 -8.29 -0.02
C LEU A 447 38.79 -7.30 1.14
N TYR A 448 40.04 -7.06 1.54
CA TYR A 448 40.35 -5.86 2.32
C TYR A 448 40.59 -4.70 1.34
N PRO A 449 39.90 -3.55 1.48
CA PRO A 449 40.45 -2.30 0.98
C PRO A 449 41.82 -2.12 1.64
N LYS A 450 42.87 -2.05 0.84
CA LYS A 450 44.19 -1.66 1.34
C LYS A 450 44.08 -0.23 1.85
N GLY A 451 44.33 -0.05 3.15
CA GLY A 451 44.63 1.25 3.75
C GLY A 451 43.54 1.78 4.65
N VAL A 452 43.60 1.39 5.93
CA VAL A 452 43.52 2.34 7.05
C VAL A 452 44.47 1.77 8.11
N ASP A 453 45.68 2.35 8.18
CA ASP A 453 46.53 2.28 9.37
C ASP A 453 46.03 3.30 10.41
#